data_AF-A0A9X7JN82-F1
#
_entry.id   AF-A0A9X7JN82-F1
#
_cell.length_a   1.000
_cell.length_b   1.000
_cell.length_c   1.000
_cell.angle_alpha   90.00
_cell.angle_beta   90.00
_cell.angle_gamma   90.00
#
_symmetry.space_group_name_H-M   'P 1'
#
loop_
_entity.id
_entity.type
_entity.pdbx_description
1 polymer ?
#
loop_
_entity_poly.entity_id
_entity_poly.type
_entity_poly.pdbx_seq_one_letter_code
_entity_poly.pdbx_strand_id
1 'polypeptide(L)' 'MGEDDVGEGRPRQCRQNITIAVMDPHKNVLRRINLTNAWASQWNGPELSATSTEAAIERVTIAYDEITLE' A
#
# COMPACT_ATOMS: atom_id res chain seq x y z
N MET A 1 18.79 16.23 -17.05
CA MET A 1 18.53 16.44 -15.62
C MET A 1 17.11 16.95 -15.56
N GLY A 2 16.16 16.02 -15.66
CA GLY A 2 14.74 16.34 -15.83
C GLY A 2 14.12 16.60 -14.47
N GLU A 3 13.60 17.82 -14.31
CA GLU A 3 12.58 18.14 -13.33
C GLU A 3 11.28 17.44 -13.77
N ASP A 4 11.21 16.13 -13.59
CA ASP A 4 10.00 15.37 -13.86
C ASP A 4 9.52 14.76 -12.54
N ASP A 5 8.24 14.98 -12.25
CA ASP A 5 7.39 14.22 -11.33
C ASP A 5 7.06 14.80 -9.94
N VAL A 6 7.11 16.12 -9.76
CA VAL A 6 6.36 16.78 -8.68
C VAL A 6 4.97 17.18 -9.18
N GLY A 7 3.96 16.34 -8.93
CA GLY A 7 2.64 16.87 -8.51
C GLY A 7 1.40 16.67 -9.38
N GLU A 8 1.42 15.96 -10.50
CA GLU A 8 0.19 15.69 -11.29
C GLU A 8 0.03 14.23 -11.70
N GLY A 9 0.01 13.34 -10.71
CA GLY A 9 -0.30 11.92 -10.93
C GLY A 9 -1.73 11.77 -11.44
N ARG A 10 -1.92 11.30 -12.68
CA ARG A 10 -3.25 10.98 -13.23
C ARG A 10 -3.92 9.90 -12.36
N PRO A 11 -4.92 10.22 -11.51
CA PRO A 11 -5.38 9.31 -10.46
C PRO A 11 -6.01 8.02 -11.00
N ARG A 12 -6.42 8.02 -12.27
CA ARG A 12 -7.02 6.87 -12.97
C ARG A 12 -6.01 5.86 -13.53
N GLN A 13 -4.76 6.26 -13.79
CA GLN A 13 -3.76 5.35 -14.38
C GLN A 13 -3.06 4.47 -13.35
N CYS A 14 -3.13 4.83 -12.05
CA CYS A 14 -2.48 4.10 -10.96
C CYS A 14 -3.45 3.21 -10.16
N ARG A 15 -4.69 3.02 -10.64
CA ARG A 15 -5.66 2.14 -9.97
C ARG A 15 -5.26 0.68 -10.17
N GLN A 16 -5.23 -0.09 -9.10
CA GLN A 16 -4.92 -1.53 -9.13
C GLN A 16 -5.84 -2.29 -8.18
N ASN A 17 -6.18 -3.52 -8.54
CA ASN A 17 -6.88 -4.41 -7.61
C ASN A 17 -5.85 -5.03 -6.65
N ILE A 18 -6.17 -5.08 -5.36
CA ILE A 18 -5.30 -5.62 -4.31
C ILE A 18 -6.01 -6.77 -3.62
N THR A 19 -5.32 -7.90 -3.45
CA THR A 19 -5.79 -9.03 -2.64
C THR A 19 -4.90 -9.21 -1.43
N ILE A 20 -5.49 -9.18 -0.24
CA ILE A 20 -4.83 -9.52 1.03
C ILE A 20 -5.28 -10.91 1.42
N ALA A 21 -4.33 -11.84 1.52
CA ALA A 21 -4.59 -13.21 1.97
C ALA A 21 -4.21 -13.36 3.45
N VAL A 22 -5.20 -13.68 4.29
CA VAL A 22 -4.95 -14.03 5.69
C VAL A 22 -4.60 -15.51 5.74
N MET A 23 -3.44 -15.84 6.31
CA MET A 23 -2.91 -17.20 6.36
C MET A 23 -2.83 -17.73 7.78
N ASP A 24 -2.96 -19.04 7.93
CA ASP A 24 -2.64 -19.75 9.17
C ASP A 24 -1.10 -19.95 9.32
N PRO A 25 -0.61 -20.44 10.47
CA PRO A 25 0.81 -20.76 10.66
C PRO A 25 1.38 -21.82 9.70
N HIS A 26 0.50 -22.63 9.08
CA HIS A 26 0.85 -23.65 8.09
C HIS A 26 0.82 -23.11 6.64
N LYS A 27 0.62 -21.80 6.46
CA LYS A 27 0.51 -21.09 5.16
C LYS A 27 -0.73 -21.45 4.34
N ASN A 28 -1.76 -22.02 4.95
CA ASN A 28 -3.05 -22.17 4.30
C ASN A 28 -3.79 -20.82 4.32
N VAL A 29 -4.38 -20.45 3.19
CA VAL A 29 -5.20 -19.24 3.10
C VAL A 29 -6.53 -19.50 3.81
N LEU A 30 -6.78 -18.76 4.88
CA LEU A 30 -8.02 -18.82 5.63
C LEU A 30 -9.10 -17.91 5.03
N ARG A 31 -8.67 -16.79 4.42
CA ARG A 31 -9.56 -15.75 3.92
C ARG A 31 -8.85 -14.85 2.92
N ARG A 32 -9.60 -14.29 1.96
CA ARG A 32 -9.14 -13.24 1.05
C ARG A 32 -9.96 -11.98 1.23
N ILE A 33 -9.27 -10.85 1.29
CA ILE A 33 -9.86 -9.51 1.25
C ILE A 33 -9.45 -8.92 -0.10
N ASN A 34 -10.42 -8.64 -0.96
CA ASN A 34 -10.17 -8.07 -2.27
C ASN A 34 -10.62 -6.60 -2.29
N LEU A 35 -9.72 -5.71 -2.70
CA LEU A 35 -9.95 -4.28 -2.86
C LEU A 35 -9.96 -3.97 -4.36
N THR A 36 -11.07 -3.45 -4.87
CA THR A 36 -11.22 -3.10 -6.29
C THR A 36 -10.88 -1.62 -6.50
N ASN A 37 -10.18 -1.33 -7.60
CA ASN A 37 -9.73 0.02 -7.97
C ASN A 37 -8.98 0.74 -6.84
N ALA A 38 -8.07 0.05 -6.15
CA ALA A 38 -7.29 0.63 -5.06
C ALA A 38 -6.14 1.52 -5.56
N TRP A 39 -5.71 2.48 -4.73
CA TRP A 39 -4.58 3.37 -4.99
C TRP A 39 -3.91 3.81 -3.68
N ALA A 40 -2.63 4.16 -3.75
CA ALA A 40 -1.95 4.83 -2.65
C ALA A 40 -2.46 6.27 -2.53
N SER A 41 -3.15 6.58 -1.43
CA SER A 41 -3.68 7.92 -1.15
C SER A 41 -2.69 8.77 -0.36
N GLN A 42 -1.79 8.14 0.39
CA GLN A 42 -0.77 8.82 1.17
C GLN A 42 0.45 7.91 1.34
N TRP A 43 1.65 8.50 1.35
CA TRP A 43 2.89 7.83 1.70
C TRP A 43 3.62 8.66 2.76
N ASN A 44 4.12 7.97 3.77
CA ASN A 44 4.97 8.49 4.81
C ASN A 44 6.27 7.67 4.79
N GLY A 45 7.36 8.33 4.41
CA GLY A 45 8.69 7.74 4.47
C GLY A 45 9.11 7.41 5.92
N PRO A 46 10.21 6.68 6.09
CA PRO A 46 10.66 6.26 7.40
C PRO A 46 11.26 7.43 8.17
N GLU A 47 11.00 7.49 9.48
CA GLU A 47 11.71 8.44 10.35
C GLU A 47 13.13 7.92 10.59
N LEU A 48 14.12 8.70 10.18
CA LEU A 48 15.53 8.38 10.35
C LEU A 48 16.09 9.17 11.52
N SER A 49 16.53 8.46 12.56
CA SER A 49 17.24 9.04 13.69
C SER A 49 18.57 8.31 13.89
N ALA A 50 19.66 9.08 14.01
CA ALA A 50 20.99 8.54 14.27
C ALA A 50 21.12 7.83 15.62
N THR A 51 20.18 8.07 16.54
CA THR A 51 20.16 7.45 17.87
C THR A 51 19.20 6.27 17.98
N SER A 52 18.37 6.03 16.97
CA SER A 52 17.43 4.92 16.96
C SER A 52 18.07 3.68 16.34
N THR A 53 17.83 2.52 16.95
CA THR A 53 18.20 1.21 16.40
C THR A 53 16.98 0.48 15.82
N GLU A 54 15.84 1.15 15.70
CA GLU A 54 14.62 0.59 15.14
C GLU A 54 14.72 0.43 13.62
N ALA A 55 13.95 -0.51 13.07
CA ALA A 55 13.87 -0.67 11.63
C ALA A 55 13.21 0.56 10.99
N ALA A 56 13.74 1.01 9.86
CA ALA A 56 13.11 2.03 9.04
C ALA A 56 11.78 1.48 8.47
N ILE A 57 10.66 2.00 8.96
CA ILE A 57 9.32 1.59 8.54
C ILE A 57 8.69 2.68 7.69
N GLU A 58 8.31 2.31 6.47
CA GLU A 58 7.46 3.14 5.62
C GLU A 58 5.99 2.80 5.81
N ARG A 59 5.13 3.80 5.60
CA ARG A 59 3.68 3.62 5.67
C ARG A 59 3.04 4.15 4.40
N VAL A 60 2.25 3.31 3.74
CA VAL A 60 1.39 3.69 2.61
C VAL A 60 -0.06 3.50 3.04
N THR A 61 -0.88 4.54 2.89
CA THR A 61 -2.32 4.44 3.05
C THR A 61 -2.95 4.09 1.70
N ILE A 62 -3.75 3.03 1.69
CA ILE A 62 -4.47 2.58 0.50
C ILE A 62 -5.93 3.01 0.61
N ALA A 63 -6.42 3.73 -0.40
CA ALA A 63 -7.83 3.96 -0.63
C ALA A 63 -8.35 3.02 -1.72
N TYR A 64 -9.63 2.70 -1.70
CA TYR A 64 -10.27 1.76 -2.62
C TYR A 64 -11.73 2.15 -2.84
N ASP A 65 -12.33 1.67 -3.93
CA ASP A 65 -13.73 1.95 -4.25
C ASP A 65 -14.67 0.89 -3.63
N GLU A 66 -14.29 -0.39 -3.69
CA GLU A 66 -15.09 -1.51 -3.19
C GLU A 66 -14.21 -2.56 -2.49
N ILE A 67 -14.79 -3.23 -1.49
CA ILE A 67 -14.16 -4.33 -0.74
C ILE A 67 -15.06 -5.56 -0.75
N THR A 68 -14.49 -6.72 -1.08
CA THR A 68 -15.17 -8.02 -0.96
C THR A 68 -14.38 -8.96 -0.05
N LEU A 69 -15.11 -9.83 0.63
CA LEU A 69 -14.57 -10.81 1.57
C LEU A 69 -14.94 -12.22 1.11
N GLU A 70 -13.93 -13.05 0.89
CA GLU A 70 -14.05 -14.43 0.43
C GLU A 70 -13.43 -15.40 1.45
#